data_AF-A0A396JCJ7-F1
#
_entry.id   AF-A0A396JCJ7-F1
#
_cell.length_a   1.000
_cell.length_b   1.000
_cell.length_c   1.000
_cell.angle_alpha   90.00
_cell.angle_beta   90.00
_cell.angle_gamma   90.00
#
_symmetry.space_group_name_H-M   'P 1'
#
loop_
_entity.id
_entity.type
_entity.pdbx_description
1 polymer ?
#
loop_
_entity_poly.entity_id
_entity_poly.type
_entity_poly.pdbx_seq_one_letter_code
_entity_poly.pdbx_strand_id
1 'polypeptide(L)'
;MENHIPFSAVDKDATFHGKFDELVQDAGTSALRTLLYIQSMEKKYEALEKEFQDSVKDVEKFKHKVTAFEERVEGLLKDKAALEKVVADAEKLKIDWQAKKSDLETQNRKLKDGLNKSQAEVEDEKMALAGFFEDGFQRAKSQALHFYPDLDLSSLNSLKIVQDGELVDEP
;
A
#
# COMPACT_ATOMS: atom_id res chain seq x y z
N MET A 1 -94.11 14.12 -91.20
CA MET A 1 -92.88 14.70 -90.62
C MET A 1 -92.56 13.89 -89.38
N GLU A 2 -91.65 12.95 -89.57
CA GLU A 2 -90.98 12.24 -88.49
C GLU A 2 -90.16 13.23 -87.66
N ASN A 3 -90.16 13.04 -86.35
CA ASN A 3 -88.93 12.97 -85.57
C ASN A 3 -89.28 12.24 -84.28
N HIS A 4 -89.28 10.90 -84.40
CA HIS A 4 -89.18 10.01 -83.27
C HIS A 4 -87.96 10.42 -82.44
N ILE A 5 -88.18 10.90 -81.22
CA ILE A 5 -87.13 11.07 -80.23
C ILE A 5 -86.67 9.64 -79.88
N PRO A 6 -85.45 9.21 -80.22
CA PRO A 6 -85.00 7.90 -79.79
C PRO A 6 -84.70 7.99 -78.29
N PHE A 7 -85.25 7.04 -77.54
CA PHE A 7 -84.93 6.76 -76.15
C PHE A 7 -83.40 6.55 -76.01
N SER A 8 -82.66 7.61 -75.66
CA SER A 8 -81.24 7.54 -75.26
C SER A 8 -81.07 7.36 -73.75
N ALA A 9 -82.13 6.96 -73.05
CA ALA A 9 -82.12 6.76 -71.60
C ALA A 9 -81.34 5.49 -71.18
N VAL A 10 -81.25 4.48 -72.06
CA VAL A 10 -80.58 3.19 -71.76
C VAL A 10 -79.04 3.35 -71.70
N ASP A 11 -78.47 4.22 -72.54
CA ASP A 11 -77.00 4.41 -72.64
C ASP A 11 -76.43 5.26 -71.48
N LYS A 12 -77.24 6.19 -70.96
CA LYS A 12 -76.86 7.07 -69.84
C LYS A 12 -76.87 6.33 -68.50
N ASP A 13 -77.78 5.38 -68.35
CA ASP A 13 -77.92 4.56 -67.15
C ASP A 13 -76.76 3.56 -67.02
N ALA A 14 -76.43 2.86 -68.11
CA ALA A 14 -75.26 1.97 -68.17
C ALA A 14 -73.93 2.72 -67.93
N THR A 15 -73.78 3.93 -68.48
CA THR A 15 -72.60 4.78 -68.26
C THR A 15 -72.50 5.30 -66.82
N PHE A 16 -73.64 5.62 -66.18
CA PHE A 16 -73.67 6.06 -64.79
C PHE A 16 -73.31 4.91 -63.84
N HIS A 17 -73.92 3.74 -64.02
CA HIS A 17 -73.62 2.55 -63.22
C HIS A 17 -72.16 2.12 -63.35
N GLY A 18 -71.57 2.15 -64.56
CA GLY A 18 -70.14 1.87 -64.74
C GLY A 18 -69.21 2.84 -64.00
N LYS A 19 -69.51 4.14 -64.00
CA LYS A 19 -68.75 5.15 -63.24
C LYS A 19 -68.95 5.03 -61.73
N PHE A 20 -70.15 4.64 -61.30
CA PHE A 20 -70.45 4.39 -59.90
C PHE A 20 -69.69 3.16 -59.39
N ASP A 21 -69.66 2.07 -60.15
CA ASP A 21 -68.90 0.86 -59.82
C ASP A 21 -67.39 1.13 -59.75
N GLU A 22 -66.86 1.92 -60.69
CA GLU A 22 -65.46 2.38 -60.66
C GLU A 22 -65.15 3.22 -59.40
N LEU A 23 -66.04 4.14 -59.03
CA LEU A 23 -65.90 4.94 -57.81
C LEU A 23 -65.96 4.07 -56.55
N VAL A 24 -66.86 3.09 -56.48
CA VAL A 24 -66.97 2.14 -55.37
C VAL A 24 -65.70 1.29 -55.26
N GLN A 25 -65.16 0.82 -56.39
CA GLN A 25 -63.94 0.05 -56.43
C GLN A 25 -62.71 0.87 -56.01
N ASP A 26 -62.59 2.12 -56.46
CA ASP A 26 -61.50 3.02 -56.07
C ASP A 26 -61.59 3.39 -54.58
N ALA A 27 -62.78 3.72 -54.08
CA ALA A 27 -63.02 3.96 -52.66
C ALA A 27 -62.68 2.73 -51.81
N GLY A 28 -63.07 1.53 -52.25
CA GLY A 28 -62.73 0.27 -51.60
C GLY A 28 -61.22 0.00 -51.59
N THR A 29 -60.53 0.29 -52.69
CA THR A 29 -59.07 0.12 -52.82
C THR A 29 -58.32 1.13 -51.93
N SER A 30 -58.79 2.37 -51.86
CA SER A 30 -58.24 3.42 -51.01
C SER A 30 -58.42 3.09 -49.51
N ALA A 31 -59.60 2.60 -49.12
CA ALA A 31 -59.87 2.15 -47.76
C ALA A 31 -58.97 0.98 -47.36
N LEU A 32 -58.80 -0.02 -48.25
CA LEU A 32 -57.92 -1.16 -48.01
C LEU A 32 -56.45 -0.72 -47.85
N ARG A 33 -55.97 0.19 -48.71
CA ARG A 33 -54.61 0.76 -48.60
C ARG A 33 -54.40 1.45 -47.26
N THR A 34 -55.40 2.22 -46.81
CA THR A 34 -55.34 2.93 -45.53
C THR A 34 -55.31 1.95 -44.35
N LEU A 35 -56.13 0.91 -44.36
CA LEU A 35 -56.12 -0.14 -43.33
C LEU A 35 -54.77 -0.87 -43.25
N LEU A 36 -54.21 -1.26 -44.40
CA LEU A 36 -52.88 -1.90 -44.45
C LEU A 36 -51.77 -0.97 -43.93
N TYR A 37 -51.87 0.33 -44.20
CA TYR A 37 -50.94 1.32 -43.66
C TYR A 37 -51.07 1.45 -42.14
N ILE A 38 -52.28 1.53 -41.60
CA ILE A 38 -52.54 1.57 -40.15
C ILE A 38 -51.97 0.32 -39.47
N GLN A 39 -52.26 -0.87 -39.97
CA GLN A 39 -51.72 -2.13 -39.42
C GLN A 39 -50.19 -2.19 -39.47
N SER A 40 -49.57 -1.64 -40.51
CA SER A 40 -48.10 -1.55 -40.61
C SER A 40 -47.53 -0.58 -39.56
N MET A 41 -48.21 0.54 -39.32
CA MET A 41 -47.81 1.52 -38.30
C MET A 41 -48.01 0.98 -36.88
N GLU A 42 -49.08 0.26 -36.60
CA GLU A 42 -49.32 -0.41 -35.31
C GLU A 42 -48.18 -1.39 -34.99
N LYS A 43 -47.79 -2.24 -35.94
CA LYS A 43 -46.65 -3.16 -35.76
C LYS A 43 -45.33 -2.43 -35.49
N LYS A 44 -45.09 -1.30 -36.16
CA LYS A 44 -43.89 -0.48 -35.89
C LYS A 44 -43.94 0.14 -34.51
N TYR A 45 -45.12 0.56 -34.06
CA TYR A 45 -45.29 1.13 -32.72
C TYR A 45 -45.05 0.07 -31.64
N GLU A 46 -45.61 -1.14 -31.79
CA GLU A 46 -45.36 -2.26 -30.86
C GLU A 46 -43.87 -2.63 -30.78
N ALA A 47 -43.18 -2.66 -31.92
CA ALA A 47 -41.74 -2.92 -31.95
C ALA A 47 -40.94 -1.82 -31.23
N LEU A 48 -41.28 -0.56 -31.50
CA LEU A 48 -40.63 0.60 -30.86
C LEU A 48 -40.91 0.65 -29.35
N GLU A 49 -42.13 0.34 -28.92
CA GLU A 49 -42.48 0.26 -27.50
C GLU A 49 -41.66 -0.81 -26.78
N LYS A 50 -41.48 -1.98 -27.42
CA LYS A 50 -40.64 -3.04 -26.88
C LYS A 50 -39.16 -2.62 -26.77
N GLU A 51 -38.59 -2.03 -27.82
CA GLU A 51 -37.22 -1.51 -27.80
C GLU A 51 -37.05 -0.42 -26.73
N PHE A 52 -38.04 0.45 -26.56
CA PHE A 52 -38.03 1.47 -25.54
C PHE A 52 -38.04 0.86 -24.13
N GLN A 53 -38.90 -0.12 -23.87
CA GLN A 53 -38.94 -0.81 -22.57
C GLN A 53 -37.63 -1.54 -22.26
N ASP A 54 -37.01 -2.17 -23.26
CA ASP A 54 -35.72 -2.85 -23.08
C ASP A 54 -34.59 -1.84 -22.81
N SER A 55 -34.59 -0.69 -23.50
CA SER A 55 -33.66 0.42 -23.24
C SER A 55 -33.82 0.98 -21.82
N VAL A 56 -35.05 1.17 -21.34
CA VAL A 56 -35.32 1.62 -19.96
C VAL A 56 -34.73 0.65 -18.93
N LYS A 57 -34.92 -0.66 -19.11
CA LYS A 57 -34.34 -1.68 -18.22
C LYS A 57 -32.81 -1.63 -18.22
N ASP A 58 -32.18 -1.40 -19.37
CA ASP A 58 -30.74 -1.31 -19.45
C ASP A 58 -30.20 -0.05 -18.77
N VAL A 59 -30.88 1.10 -18.93
CA VAL A 59 -30.56 2.34 -18.20
C VAL A 59 -30.65 2.12 -16.68
N GLU A 60 -31.69 1.43 -16.19
CA GLU A 60 -31.81 1.11 -14.77
C GLU A 60 -30.66 0.22 -14.27
N LYS A 61 -30.29 -0.82 -15.03
CA LYS A 61 -29.11 -1.66 -14.71
C LYS A 61 -27.84 -0.84 -14.67
N PHE A 62 -27.64 0.08 -15.61
CA PHE A 62 -26.47 0.96 -15.62
C PHE A 62 -26.46 1.89 -14.41
N LYS A 63 -27.61 2.45 -14.04
CA LYS A 63 -27.74 3.29 -12.84
C LYS A 63 -27.30 2.53 -11.58
N HIS A 64 -27.77 1.30 -11.39
CA HIS A 64 -27.35 0.48 -10.26
C HIS A 64 -25.85 0.18 -10.25
N LYS A 65 -25.25 -0.09 -11.42
CA LYS A 65 -23.80 -0.28 -11.54
C LYS A 65 -23.02 0.98 -11.21
N VAL A 66 -23.51 2.15 -11.63
CA VAL A 66 -22.88 3.45 -11.31
C VAL A 66 -22.90 3.69 -9.81
N THR A 67 -24.04 3.51 -9.15
CA THR A 67 -24.13 3.68 -7.68
C THR A 67 -23.19 2.73 -6.94
N ALA A 68 -23.13 1.46 -7.33
CA ALA A 68 -22.20 0.50 -6.72
C ALA A 68 -20.73 0.90 -6.95
N PHE A 69 -20.41 1.51 -8.09
CA PHE A 69 -19.06 2.01 -8.38
C PHE A 69 -18.74 3.25 -7.54
N GLU A 70 -19.69 4.17 -7.38
CA GLU A 70 -19.56 5.37 -6.53
C GLU A 70 -19.30 4.98 -5.07
N GLU A 71 -20.07 4.05 -4.51
CA GLU A 71 -19.86 3.53 -3.15
C GLU A 71 -18.47 2.90 -3.00
N ARG A 72 -18.02 2.14 -4.00
CA ARG A 72 -16.68 1.54 -4.00
C ARG A 72 -15.58 2.59 -4.05
N VAL A 73 -15.73 3.64 -4.85
CA VAL A 73 -14.78 4.75 -4.92
C VAL A 73 -14.72 5.50 -3.59
N GLU A 74 -15.87 5.76 -2.96
CA GLU A 74 -15.90 6.40 -1.64
C GLU A 74 -15.20 5.55 -0.57
N GLY A 75 -15.41 4.23 -0.59
CA GLY A 75 -14.70 3.28 0.27
C GLY A 75 -13.18 3.35 0.06
N LEU A 76 -12.73 3.30 -1.20
CA LEU A 76 -11.30 3.39 -1.53
C LEU A 76 -10.67 4.72 -1.11
N LEU A 77 -11.41 5.83 -1.17
CA LEU A 77 -10.93 7.12 -0.70
C LEU A 77 -10.75 7.14 0.83
N LYS A 78 -11.65 6.51 1.58
CA LYS A 78 -11.51 6.36 3.04
C LYS A 78 -10.32 5.48 3.41
N ASP A 79 -10.15 4.36 2.73
CA ASP A 79 -9.01 3.46 2.92
C ASP A 79 -7.68 4.15 2.60
N LYS A 80 -7.65 4.93 1.51
CA LYS A 80 -6.48 5.73 1.13
C LYS A 80 -6.10 6.72 2.23
N ALA A 81 -7.07 7.48 2.76
CA ALA A 81 -6.81 8.45 3.83
C ALA A 81 -6.32 7.78 5.12
N ALA A 82 -6.87 6.61 5.46
CA ALA A 82 -6.40 5.82 6.60
C ALA A 82 -4.96 5.34 6.40
N LEU A 83 -4.62 4.90 5.19
CA LEU A 83 -3.26 4.44 4.86
C LEU A 83 -2.25 5.58 4.88
N GLU A 84 -2.60 6.76 4.35
CA GLU A 84 -1.75 7.96 4.40
C GLU A 84 -1.40 8.34 5.84
N LYS A 85 -2.36 8.24 6.77
CA LYS A 85 -2.12 8.47 8.19
C LYS A 85 -1.13 7.44 8.77
N VAL A 86 -1.32 6.16 8.48
CA VAL A 86 -0.42 5.09 8.95
C VAL A 86 1.00 5.29 8.42
N VAL A 87 1.15 5.72 7.17
CA VAL A 87 2.47 6.03 6.59
C VAL A 87 3.13 7.20 7.34
N ALA A 88 2.40 8.29 7.59
CA ALA A 88 2.93 9.42 8.34
C ALA A 88 3.37 9.04 9.76
N ASP A 89 2.58 8.23 10.46
CA ASP A 89 2.90 7.73 11.80
C ASP A 89 4.16 6.83 11.76
N ALA A 90 4.28 5.96 10.75
CA ALA A 90 5.44 5.10 10.57
C ALA A 90 6.72 5.88 10.24
N GLU A 91 6.63 6.93 9.43
CA GLU A 91 7.75 7.83 9.14
C GLU A 91 8.24 8.55 10.38
N LYS A 92 7.33 9.04 11.22
CA LYS A 92 7.67 9.65 12.51
C LYS A 92 8.40 8.67 13.42
N LEU A 93 7.87 7.45 13.57
CA LEU A 93 8.51 6.40 14.36
C LEU A 93 9.92 6.07 13.84
N LYS A 94 10.11 6.04 12.52
CA LYS A 94 11.43 5.80 11.91
C LYS A 94 12.44 6.89 12.28
N ILE A 95 12.02 8.15 12.26
CA ILE A 95 12.87 9.29 12.67
C ILE A 95 13.25 9.16 14.16
N ASP A 96 12.27 8.88 15.03
CA ASP A 96 12.50 8.71 16.47
C ASP A 96 13.47 7.54 16.76
N TRP A 97 13.31 6.42 16.04
CA TRP A 97 14.22 5.28 16.13
C TRP A 97 15.64 5.62 15.67
N GLN A 98 15.79 6.39 14.60
CA GLN A 98 17.09 6.81 14.10
C GLN A 98 17.80 7.75 15.08
N ALA A 99 17.07 8.69 15.70
CA ALA A 99 17.60 9.55 16.75
C ALA A 99 18.07 8.73 17.96
N LYS A 100 17.21 7.82 18.45
CA LYS A 100 17.54 6.94 19.58
C LYS A 100 18.76 6.05 19.29
N LYS A 101 18.88 5.55 18.06
CA LYS A 101 20.05 4.77 17.63
C LYS A 101 21.33 5.60 17.72
N SER A 102 21.32 6.82 17.21
CA SER A 102 22.48 7.73 17.27
C SER A 102 22.90 8.06 18.71
N ASP A 103 21.93 8.29 19.59
CA ASP A 103 22.19 8.54 21.01
C ASP A 103 22.84 7.33 21.69
N LEU A 104 22.30 6.13 21.44
CA LEU A 104 22.86 4.88 21.98
C LEU A 104 24.26 4.60 21.43
N GLU A 105 24.52 4.83 20.14
CA GLU A 105 25.86 4.68 19.56
C GLU A 105 26.86 5.65 20.20
N THR A 106 26.43 6.89 20.48
CA THR A 106 27.25 7.89 21.17
C THR A 106 27.55 7.47 22.61
N GLN A 107 26.55 7.00 23.36
CA GLN A 107 26.73 6.50 24.72
C GLN A 107 27.65 5.28 24.74
N ASN A 108 27.48 4.35 23.81
CA ASN A 108 28.30 3.13 23.74
C ASN A 108 29.76 3.46 23.43
N ARG A 109 30.02 4.45 22.56
CA ARG A 109 31.38 4.95 22.33
C ARG A 109 32.00 5.53 23.60
N LYS A 110 31.27 6.39 24.32
CA LYS A 110 31.75 6.96 25.60
C LYS A 110 32.06 5.90 26.65
N LEU A 111 31.20 4.88 26.77
CA LEU A 111 31.43 3.77 27.71
C LEU A 111 32.67 2.96 27.31
N LYS A 112 32.86 2.69 26.02
CA LYS A 112 34.04 1.99 25.52
C LYS A 112 35.33 2.78 25.75
N ASP A 113 35.31 4.09 25.50
CA ASP A 113 36.45 4.96 25.76
C ASP A 113 36.77 5.02 27.25
N GLY A 114 35.74 5.12 28.11
CA GLY A 114 35.90 5.07 29.57
C GLY A 114 36.45 3.75 30.07
N LEU A 115 35.99 2.63 29.51
CA LEU A 115 36.50 1.29 29.83
C LEU A 115 37.99 1.16 29.47
N ASN A 116 38.37 1.57 28.25
CA ASN A 116 39.77 1.53 27.81
C ASN A 116 40.67 2.40 28.69
N LYS A 117 40.19 3.60 29.08
CA LYS A 117 40.92 4.48 29.97
C LYS A 117 41.12 3.86 31.35
N SER A 118 40.05 3.32 31.95
CA SER A 118 40.13 2.65 33.25
C SER A 118 41.05 1.43 33.21
N GLN A 119 41.04 0.67 32.12
CA GLN A 119 41.94 -0.47 31.94
C GLN A 119 43.41 -0.02 31.87
N ALA A 120 43.71 1.09 31.19
CA ALA A 120 45.05 1.65 31.15
C ALA A 120 45.50 2.15 32.55
N GLU A 121 44.62 2.85 33.27
CA GLU A 121 44.91 3.32 34.64
C GLU A 121 45.20 2.16 35.59
N VAL A 122 44.44 1.06 35.51
CA VAL A 122 44.69 -0.14 36.31
C VAL A 122 46.05 -0.77 35.99
N GLU A 123 46.43 -0.85 34.70
CA GLU A 123 47.73 -1.41 34.34
C GLU A 123 48.87 -0.49 34.79
N ASP A 124 48.73 0.83 34.65
CA ASP A 124 49.70 1.81 35.14
C ASP A 124 49.87 1.72 36.66
N GLU A 125 48.76 1.64 37.42
CA GLU A 125 48.80 1.48 38.88
C GLU A 125 49.41 0.15 39.31
N LYS A 126 49.11 -0.94 38.60
CA LYS A 126 49.72 -2.25 38.83
C LYS A 126 51.24 -2.21 38.61
N MET A 127 51.70 -1.55 37.55
CA MET A 127 53.13 -1.37 37.28
C MET A 127 53.81 -0.49 38.35
N ALA A 128 53.14 0.58 38.78
CA ALA A 128 53.64 1.43 39.87
C ALA A 128 53.74 0.67 41.20
N LEU A 129 52.76 -0.17 41.51
CA LEU A 129 52.76 -1.01 42.70
C LEU A 129 53.90 -2.04 42.66
N ALA A 130 54.08 -2.72 41.52
CA ALA A 130 55.18 -3.66 41.30
C ALA A 130 56.55 -2.97 41.50
N GLY A 131 56.72 -1.76 40.94
CA GLY A 131 57.91 -0.96 41.14
C GLY A 131 58.16 -0.58 42.60
N PHE A 132 57.11 -0.17 43.33
CA PHE A 132 57.23 0.14 44.76
C PHE A 132 57.69 -1.08 45.59
N PHE A 133 57.14 -2.26 45.30
CA PHE A 133 57.57 -3.51 45.95
C PHE A 133 59.03 -3.85 45.63
N GLU A 134 59.44 -3.76 44.36
CA GLU A 134 60.82 -4.00 43.94
C GLU A 134 61.79 -3.05 44.65
N ASP A 135 61.50 -1.74 44.65
CA ASP A 135 62.32 -0.73 45.32
C ASP A 135 62.44 -0.96 46.82
N GLY A 136 61.36 -1.41 47.47
CA GLY A 136 61.33 -1.77 48.89
C GLY A 136 62.18 -3.00 49.17
N PHE A 137 62.06 -4.02 48.33
CA PHE A 137 62.83 -5.25 48.41
C PHE A 137 64.34 -4.99 48.23
N GLN A 138 64.74 -4.22 47.22
CA GLN A 138 66.14 -3.84 47.00
C GLN A 138 66.69 -3.03 48.17
N ARG A 139 65.91 -2.07 48.71
CA ARG A 139 66.30 -1.33 49.92
C ARG A 139 66.53 -2.25 51.12
N ALA A 140 65.67 -3.25 51.33
CA ALA A 140 65.83 -4.22 52.41
C ALA A 140 67.12 -5.06 52.22
N LYS A 141 67.40 -5.53 51.00
CA LYS A 141 68.67 -6.22 50.69
C LYS A 141 69.88 -5.34 50.99
N SER A 142 69.86 -4.09 50.56
CA SER A 142 70.95 -3.13 50.83
C SER A 142 71.15 -2.89 52.33
N GLN A 143 70.06 -2.76 53.10
CA GLN A 143 70.14 -2.63 54.56
C GLN A 143 70.73 -3.88 55.21
N ALA A 144 70.33 -5.08 54.78
CA ALA A 144 70.88 -6.34 55.29
C ALA A 144 72.40 -6.46 55.02
N LEU A 145 72.83 -6.14 53.79
CA LEU A 145 74.26 -6.12 53.41
C LEU A 145 75.07 -5.09 54.19
N HIS A 146 74.47 -3.97 54.60
CA HIS A 146 75.16 -2.97 55.42
C HIS A 146 75.53 -3.52 56.81
N PHE A 147 74.64 -4.29 57.44
CA PHE A 147 74.90 -4.91 58.75
C PHE A 147 75.71 -6.21 58.64
N TYR A 148 75.58 -6.95 57.54
CA TYR A 148 76.23 -8.23 57.30
C TYR A 148 76.91 -8.24 55.91
N PRO A 149 78.14 -7.72 55.79
CA PRO A 149 78.79 -7.51 54.49
C PRO A 149 79.08 -8.78 53.71
N ASP A 150 79.31 -9.90 54.41
CA ASP A 150 79.65 -11.19 53.79
C ASP A 150 78.42 -12.07 53.50
N LEU A 151 77.19 -11.55 53.72
CA LEU A 151 75.95 -12.29 53.49
C LEU A 151 75.66 -12.38 51.98
N ASP A 152 75.66 -13.60 51.43
CA ASP A 152 75.28 -13.82 50.03
C ASP A 152 73.75 -13.77 49.86
N LEU A 153 73.27 -12.72 49.20
CA LEU A 153 71.87 -12.52 48.85
C LEU A 153 71.62 -12.64 47.33
N SER A 154 72.56 -13.17 46.56
CA SER A 154 72.46 -13.24 45.09
C SER A 154 71.29 -14.12 44.62
N SER A 155 70.94 -15.15 45.38
CA SER A 155 69.85 -16.09 45.09
C SER A 155 68.44 -15.57 45.46
N LEU A 156 68.36 -14.45 46.18
CA LEU A 156 67.12 -13.84 46.63
C LEU A 156 66.61 -12.81 45.61
N ASN A 157 65.41 -12.99 45.09
CA ASN A 157 64.71 -12.04 44.22
C ASN A 157 63.29 -11.75 44.75
N SER A 158 62.67 -10.70 44.24
CA SER A 158 61.36 -10.20 44.68
C SER A 158 60.17 -11.07 44.26
N LEU A 159 60.37 -11.97 43.31
CA LEU A 159 59.34 -12.90 42.82
C LEU A 159 59.32 -14.22 43.61
N LYS A 160 60.30 -14.45 44.49
CA LYS A 160 60.30 -15.64 45.34
C LYS A 160 59.30 -15.48 46.48
N ILE A 161 58.48 -16.50 46.66
CA ILE A 161 57.50 -16.59 47.74
C ILE A 161 58.02 -17.56 48.81
N VAL A 162 57.61 -17.34 50.06
CA VAL A 162 57.90 -18.28 51.15
C VAL A 162 56.76 -19.29 51.23
N GLN A 163 57.03 -20.53 50.88
CA GLN A 163 56.10 -21.65 51.00
C GLN A 163 56.71 -22.71 51.94
N ASP A 164 55.98 -23.09 52.98
CA ASP A 164 56.40 -24.08 53.98
C ASP A 164 57.78 -23.80 54.62
N GLY A 165 58.18 -22.52 54.69
CA GLY A 165 59.45 -22.07 55.24
C GLY A 165 60.62 -22.06 54.24
N GLU A 166 60.39 -22.46 52.99
CA GLU A 166 61.37 -22.42 51.91
C GLU A 166 61.04 -21.30 50.91
N LEU A 167 62.10 -20.74 50.29
CA LEU A 167 61.95 -19.78 49.20
C LEU A 167 61.80 -20.54 47.88
N VAL A 168 60.60 -20.47 47.30
CA VAL A 168 60.26 -21.11 46.03
C VAL A 168 59.94 -20.06 44.97
N ASP A 169 60.13 -20.43 43.70
CA ASP A 169 59.73 -19.60 42.58
C ASP A 169 58.20 -19.59 42.43
N GLU A 170 57.63 -18.47 42.01
CA GLU A 170 56.19 -18.32 41.75
C GLU A 170 55.75 -19.30 40.63
N PRO A 171 54.64 -20.06 40.80
CA PRO A 171 54.19 -21.08 39.85
C PRO A 171 53.65 -20.54 38.51
#